data_AF-A0A9X2JQA0-F1
#
_entry.id   AF-A0A9X2JQA0-F1
#
_cell.length_a   1.000
_cell.length_b   1.000
_cell.length_c   1.000
_cell.angle_alpha   90.00
_cell.angle_beta   90.00
_cell.angle_gamma   90.00
#
_symmetry.space_group_name_H-M   'P 1'
#
loop_
_entity.id
_entity.type
_entity.pdbx_description
1 polymer ?
#
loop_
_entity_poly.entity_id
_entity_poly.type
_entity_poly.pdbx_seq_one_letter_code
_entity_poly.pdbx_strand_id
1 'polypeptide(L)'
;MCERCHDCDSLIVRINRALDAAEATEAALAAAEKIQGLSVSQQRRAAMLRQELAQATIFSALDIDAFRVFAADLDAAIRQGTGSHYIADEYAISGGYEQHVTNESAMALIALQSALNLLARRIGAVRNRLRAERIASELRVLKKHGLETAPRLASRQRQSNRRSL
;
A
#
# COMPACT_ATOMS: atom_id res chain seq x y z
N MET A 1 -6.78 -15.00 -30.36
CA MET A 1 -5.88 -14.43 -29.33
C MET A 1 -6.61 -13.24 -28.72
N CYS A 2 -7.01 -13.32 -27.44
CA CYS A 2 -7.92 -12.35 -26.82
C CYS A 2 -7.18 -11.12 -26.30
N GLU A 3 -7.44 -9.95 -26.90
CA GLU A 3 -6.98 -8.62 -26.48
C GLU A 3 -7.80 -8.02 -25.31
N ARG A 4 -8.16 -8.79 -24.28
CA ARG A 4 -8.96 -8.27 -23.14
C ARG A 4 -8.52 -8.76 -21.76
N CYS A 5 -7.22 -8.71 -21.48
CA CYS A 5 -6.68 -8.94 -20.14
C CYS A 5 -6.62 -7.65 -19.29
N HIS A 6 -7.60 -6.74 -19.43
CA HIS A 6 -7.52 -5.39 -18.85
C HIS A 6 -8.54 -5.03 -17.77
N ASP A 7 -9.28 -6.00 -17.21
CA ASP A 7 -10.33 -5.65 -16.23
C ASP A 7 -10.54 -6.67 -15.08
N CYS A 8 -9.46 -7.31 -14.59
CA CYS A 8 -9.57 -8.26 -13.46
C CYS A 8 -9.21 -7.68 -12.09
N ASP A 9 -8.88 -6.40 -11.95
CA ASP A 9 -8.49 -5.84 -10.66
C ASP A 9 -9.68 -5.13 -9.98
N SER A 10 -10.73 -5.92 -9.73
CA SER A 10 -11.92 -5.45 -9.03
C SER A 10 -11.57 -4.98 -7.61
N LEU A 11 -12.35 -4.05 -7.07
CA LEU A 11 -12.19 -3.58 -5.69
C LEU A 11 -12.17 -4.75 -4.69
N ILE A 12 -12.97 -5.79 -4.94
CA ILE A 12 -13.02 -7.02 -4.15
C ILE A 12 -11.65 -7.72 -4.13
N VAL A 13 -11.01 -7.90 -5.29
CA VAL A 13 -9.68 -8.53 -5.36
C VAL A 13 -8.64 -7.72 -4.57
N ARG A 14 -8.72 -6.39 -4.62
CA ARG A 14 -7.81 -5.51 -3.86
C ARG A 14 -8.04 -5.58 -2.36
N ILE A 15 -9.30 -5.66 -1.93
CA ILE A 15 -9.67 -5.84 -0.52
C ILE A 15 -9.17 -7.19 -0.01
N ASN A 16 -9.40 -8.29 -0.74
CA ASN A 16 -8.91 -9.62 -0.35
C ASN A 16 -7.39 -9.63 -0.22
N ARG A 17 -6.66 -9.08 -1.19
CA ARG A 17 -5.20 -8.95 -1.11
C ARG A 17 -4.71 -8.08 0.07
N ALA A 18 -5.52 -7.13 0.52
CA ALA A 18 -5.21 -6.33 1.70
C ALA A 18 -5.47 -7.11 2.99
N LEU A 19 -6.51 -7.96 3.02
CA LEU A 19 -6.78 -8.89 4.13
C LEU A 19 -5.66 -9.93 4.25
N ASP A 20 -5.29 -10.58 3.15
CA ASP A 20 -4.17 -11.55 3.14
C ASP A 20 -2.86 -10.91 3.65
N ALA A 21 -2.60 -9.65 3.26
CA ALA A 21 -1.43 -8.92 3.72
C ALA A 21 -1.53 -8.53 5.22
N ALA A 22 -2.75 -8.28 5.72
CA ALA A 22 -2.98 -7.99 7.14
C ALA A 22 -2.70 -9.24 7.98
N GLU A 23 -3.25 -10.39 7.59
CA GLU A 23 -3.00 -11.69 8.26
C GLU A 23 -1.51 -12.04 8.24
N ALA A 24 -0.83 -11.87 7.10
CA ALA A 24 0.62 -12.09 7.01
C ALA A 24 1.41 -11.14 7.91
N THR A 25 0.94 -9.90 8.09
CA THR A 25 1.57 -8.92 9.00
C THR A 25 1.38 -9.32 10.47
N GLU A 26 0.20 -9.80 10.87
CA GLU A 26 -0.02 -10.33 12.23
C GLU A 26 0.89 -11.52 12.52
N ALA A 27 0.99 -12.46 11.57
CA ALA A 27 1.86 -13.62 11.71
C ALA A 27 3.34 -13.22 11.84
N ALA A 28 3.79 -12.25 11.05
CA ALA A 28 5.16 -11.74 11.10
C ALA A 28 5.46 -10.97 12.40
N LEU A 29 4.48 -10.21 12.92
CA LEU A 29 4.59 -9.55 14.23
C LEU A 29 4.76 -10.58 15.35
N ALA A 30 3.92 -11.62 15.38
CA ALA A 30 4.02 -12.68 16.37
C ALA A 30 5.35 -13.44 16.30
N ALA A 31 5.88 -13.68 15.09
CA ALA A 31 7.18 -14.31 14.90
C ALA A 31 8.34 -13.44 15.42
N ALA A 32 8.32 -12.13 15.12
CA ALA A 32 9.35 -11.19 15.56
C ALA A 32 9.35 -11.01 17.10
N GLU A 33 8.17 -11.00 17.72
CA GLU A 33 8.02 -10.95 19.19
C GLU A 33 8.56 -12.22 19.85
N LYS A 34 8.25 -13.41 19.30
CA LYS A 34 8.71 -14.70 19.84
C LYS A 34 10.24 -14.82 19.89
N ILE A 35 10.92 -14.27 18.89
CA ILE A 35 12.39 -14.33 18.77
C ILE A 35 13.06 -13.19 19.57
N GLN A 36 12.28 -12.35 20.26
CA GLN A 36 12.76 -11.19 21.01
C GLN A 36 13.64 -10.24 20.16
N GLY A 37 13.41 -10.22 18.84
CA GLY A 37 14.18 -9.40 17.89
C GLY A 37 13.84 -7.92 17.96
N LEU A 38 12.76 -7.56 18.66
CA LEU A 38 12.28 -6.19 18.82
C LEU A 38 12.77 -5.59 20.14
N SER A 39 13.31 -4.37 20.08
CA SER A 39 13.56 -3.55 21.27
C SER A 39 12.26 -3.17 21.99
N VAL A 40 12.35 -2.73 23.25
CA VAL A 40 11.16 -2.38 24.06
C VAL A 40 10.28 -1.30 23.40
N SER A 41 10.90 -0.30 22.77
CA SER A 41 10.15 0.73 22.03
C SER A 41 9.45 0.17 20.80
N GLN A 42 10.12 -0.70 20.04
CA GLN A 42 9.55 -1.39 18.88
C GLN A 42 8.41 -2.35 19.28
N GLN A 43 8.53 -3.04 20.41
CA GLN A 43 7.46 -3.91 20.94
C GLN A 43 6.20 -3.10 21.27
N ARG A 44 6.34 -1.93 21.92
CA ARG A 44 5.19 -1.05 22.20
C ARG A 44 4.52 -0.59 20.90
N ARG A 45 5.31 -0.21 19.90
CA ARG A 45 4.81 0.24 18.59
C ARG A 45 4.14 -0.90 17.82
N ALA A 46 4.72 -2.10 17.85
CA ALA A 46 4.13 -3.32 17.31
C ALA A 46 2.76 -3.63 17.95
N ALA A 47 2.66 -3.53 19.28
CA ALA A 47 1.41 -3.76 20.00
C ALA A 47 0.31 -2.75 19.60
N MET A 48 0.67 -1.47 19.45
CA MET A 48 -0.26 -0.44 18.97
C MET A 48 -0.75 -0.73 17.55
N LEU A 49 0.16 -1.03 16.62
CA LEU A 49 -0.20 -1.34 15.23
C LEU A 49 -1.06 -2.61 15.13
N ARG A 50 -0.80 -3.62 15.97
CA ARG A 50 -1.62 -4.83 16.05
C ARG A 50 -3.03 -4.52 16.53
N GLN A 51 -3.15 -3.64 17.53
CA GLN A 51 -4.45 -3.19 18.02
C GLN A 51 -5.21 -2.41 16.92
N GLU A 52 -4.53 -1.52 16.19
CA GLU A 52 -5.14 -0.81 15.06
C GLU A 52 -5.60 -1.78 13.97
N LEU A 53 -4.79 -2.79 13.64
CA LEU A 53 -5.14 -3.79 12.64
C LEU A 53 -6.39 -4.59 13.05
N ALA A 54 -6.46 -5.01 14.32
CA ALA A 54 -7.59 -5.77 14.85
C ALA A 54 -8.89 -4.94 14.95
N GLN A 55 -8.78 -3.62 15.17
CA GLN A 55 -9.93 -2.73 15.28
C GLN A 55 -10.39 -2.16 13.94
N ALA A 56 -9.56 -2.22 12.91
CA ALA A 56 -9.87 -1.67 11.60
C ALA A 56 -10.84 -2.57 10.83
N THR A 57 -12.14 -2.40 11.09
CA THR A 57 -13.21 -3.01 10.29
C THR A 57 -13.22 -2.49 8.85
N ILE A 58 -12.56 -1.36 8.58
CA ILE A 58 -12.47 -0.71 7.28
C ILE A 58 -11.04 -0.21 7.04
N PHE A 59 -10.38 -0.69 5.98
CA PHE A 59 -9.03 -0.29 5.55
C PHE A 59 -8.84 1.23 5.35
N SER A 60 -9.92 2.03 5.27
CA SER A 60 -9.85 3.48 5.16
C SER A 60 -9.38 4.19 6.44
N ALA A 61 -9.42 3.54 7.61
CA ALA A 61 -9.07 4.15 8.89
C ALA A 61 -7.62 3.91 9.34
N LEU A 62 -6.93 2.90 8.79
CA LEU A 62 -5.55 2.55 9.17
C LEU A 62 -4.52 3.66 8.88
N ASP A 63 -3.60 3.91 9.79
CA ASP A 63 -2.52 4.85 9.50
C ASP A 63 -1.41 4.18 8.67
N ILE A 64 -1.52 4.27 7.34
CA ILE A 64 -0.53 3.69 6.40
C ILE A 64 0.88 4.20 6.69
N ASP A 65 1.02 5.46 7.11
CA ASP A 65 2.34 6.04 7.35
C ASP A 65 2.93 5.52 8.66
N ALA A 66 2.11 5.23 9.68
CA ALA A 66 2.58 4.55 10.88
C ALA A 66 3.20 3.17 10.57
N PHE A 67 2.60 2.38 9.68
CA PHE A 67 3.17 1.09 9.24
C PHE A 67 4.49 1.26 8.49
N ARG A 68 4.59 2.28 7.62
CA ARG A 68 5.82 2.56 6.86
C ARG A 68 6.96 3.03 7.74
N VAL A 69 6.67 3.95 8.67
CA VAL A 69 7.67 4.45 9.61
C VAL A 69 8.15 3.31 10.49
N PHE A 70 7.24 2.47 10.99
CA PHE A 70 7.67 1.30 11.76
C PHE A 70 8.52 0.33 10.94
N ALA A 71 8.18 0.08 9.67
CA ALA A 71 9.01 -0.74 8.78
C ALA A 71 10.42 -0.15 8.60
N ALA A 72 10.55 1.17 8.47
CA ALA A 72 11.85 1.84 8.37
C ALA A 72 12.65 1.76 9.69
N ASP A 73 11.98 1.87 10.83
CA ASP A 73 12.61 1.76 12.16
C ASP A 73 13.23 0.38 12.42
N LEU A 74 12.88 -0.65 11.64
CA LEU A 74 13.48 -1.98 11.73
C LEU A 74 14.85 -2.08 11.05
N ASP A 75 15.20 -1.15 10.15
CA ASP A 75 16.44 -1.23 9.35
C ASP A 75 17.69 -1.34 10.21
N ALA A 76 17.77 -0.55 11.28
CA ALA A 76 18.92 -0.55 12.17
C ALA A 76 19.11 -1.91 12.87
N ALA A 77 18.00 -2.54 13.31
CA ALA A 77 18.04 -3.85 13.96
C ALA A 77 18.36 -4.98 12.96
N ILE A 78 17.84 -4.90 11.74
CA ILE A 78 18.18 -5.84 10.65
C ILE A 78 19.67 -5.77 10.31
N ARG A 79 20.22 -4.55 10.20
CA ARG A 79 21.66 -4.34 9.91
C ARG A 79 22.56 -4.91 11.01
N GLN A 80 22.14 -4.89 12.26
CA GLN A 80 22.91 -5.48 13.36
C GLN A 80 22.93 -7.01 13.33
N GLY A 81 21.89 -7.65 12.81
CA GLY A 81 21.80 -9.10 12.69
C GLY A 81 22.19 -9.65 11.31
N THR A 82 22.64 -8.80 10.39
CA THR A 82 23.18 -9.16 9.07
C THR A 82 24.68 -8.83 9.05
N GLY A 83 25.48 -9.76 8.55
CA GLY A 83 26.91 -9.59 8.39
C GLY A 83 27.38 -10.19 7.06
N SER A 84 28.54 -9.76 6.60
CA SER A 84 29.24 -10.43 5.51
C SER A 84 30.65 -10.80 5.94
N HIS A 85 31.06 -12.00 5.54
CA HIS A 85 32.39 -12.52 5.78
C HIS A 85 32.98 -12.98 4.47
N TYR A 86 34.22 -12.60 4.22
CA TYR A 86 34.96 -13.07 3.07
C TYR A 86 35.58 -14.43 3.38
N ILE A 87 35.27 -15.42 2.54
CA ILE A 87 35.84 -16.77 2.61
C ILE A 87 36.91 -16.86 1.52
N ALA A 88 38.16 -16.91 1.94
CA ALA A 88 39.26 -17.24 1.04
C ALA A 88 39.14 -18.70 0.61
N ASP A 89 39.33 -18.99 -0.68
CA ASP A 89 39.43 -20.38 -1.12
C ASP A 89 40.82 -20.94 -0.76
N GLU A 90 40.85 -22.20 -0.37
CA GLU A 90 42.03 -22.88 0.17
C GLU A 90 43.21 -22.89 -0.81
N TYR A 91 42.93 -22.68 -2.10
CA TYR A 91 43.90 -22.73 -3.19
C TYR A 91 44.09 -21.40 -3.95
N ALA A 92 43.47 -20.30 -3.51
CA ALA A 92 43.57 -18.97 -4.14
C ALA A 92 43.22 -18.93 -5.65
N ILE A 93 42.43 -19.90 -6.14
CA ILE A 93 42.08 -20.08 -7.56
C ILE A 93 40.97 -19.12 -7.96
N SER A 94 39.99 -18.87 -7.08
CA SER A 94 38.85 -17.99 -7.39
C SER A 94 38.98 -16.57 -6.81
N GLY A 95 39.98 -16.31 -5.96
CA GLY A 95 40.04 -15.07 -5.19
C GLY A 95 38.89 -14.98 -4.19
N GLY A 96 38.53 -16.12 -3.57
CA GLY A 96 37.49 -16.22 -2.54
C GLY A 96 36.06 -15.86 -2.98
N TYR A 97 35.15 -15.76 -2.01
CA TYR A 97 33.81 -15.21 -2.18
C TYR A 97 33.30 -14.57 -0.89
N GLU A 98 32.39 -13.60 -1.02
CA GLU A 98 31.71 -12.98 0.13
C GLU A 98 30.47 -13.80 0.49
N GLN A 99 30.40 -14.27 1.73
CA GLN A 99 29.23 -14.95 2.27
C GLN A 99 28.45 -13.99 3.16
N HIS A 100 27.17 -13.79 2.84
CA HIS A 100 26.24 -13.08 3.71
C HIS A 100 25.64 -14.04 4.74
N VAL A 101 25.71 -13.65 6.02
CA VAL A 101 25.13 -14.39 7.14
C VAL A 101 24.07 -13.51 7.80
N THR A 102 22.86 -14.05 7.91
CA THR A 102 21.75 -13.40 8.59
C THR A 102 21.31 -14.29 9.74
N ASN A 103 21.27 -13.74 10.96
CA ASN A 103 20.79 -14.50 12.11
C ASN A 103 19.25 -14.63 12.07
N GLU A 104 18.70 -15.56 12.85
CA GLU A 104 17.25 -15.84 12.87
C GLU A 104 16.41 -14.61 13.24
N SER A 105 16.93 -13.76 14.14
CA SER A 105 16.28 -12.51 14.53
C SER A 105 16.16 -11.53 13.36
N ALA A 106 17.25 -11.28 12.64
CA ALA A 106 17.23 -10.42 11.46
C ALA A 106 16.35 -10.99 10.34
N MET A 107 16.32 -12.31 10.15
CA MET A 107 15.38 -12.94 9.20
C MET A 107 13.92 -12.65 9.57
N ALA A 108 13.56 -12.76 10.85
CA ALA A 108 12.21 -12.45 11.32
C ALA A 108 11.86 -10.96 11.16
N LEU A 109 12.82 -10.06 11.42
CA LEU A 109 12.63 -8.63 11.23
C LEU A 109 12.52 -8.24 9.75
N ILE A 110 13.26 -8.89 8.84
CA ILE A 110 13.14 -8.72 7.39
C ILE A 110 11.75 -9.16 6.91
N ALA A 111 11.27 -10.30 7.42
CA ALA A 111 9.93 -10.80 7.10
C ALA A 111 8.86 -9.81 7.58
N LEU A 112 8.97 -9.30 8.80
CA LEU A 112 8.09 -8.28 9.36
C LEU A 112 8.11 -6.99 8.53
N GLN A 113 9.30 -6.46 8.23
CA GLN A 113 9.44 -5.26 7.41
C GLN A 113 8.78 -5.44 6.03
N SER A 114 8.97 -6.60 5.41
CA SER A 114 8.38 -6.93 4.11
C SER A 114 6.85 -6.99 4.19
N ALA A 115 6.31 -7.60 5.25
CA ALA A 115 4.87 -7.70 5.49
C ALA A 115 4.23 -6.31 5.70
N LEU A 116 4.82 -5.48 6.56
CA LEU A 116 4.37 -4.10 6.82
C LEU A 116 4.31 -3.27 5.53
N ASN A 117 5.38 -3.33 4.71
CA ASN A 117 5.44 -2.62 3.43
C ASN A 117 4.43 -3.14 2.41
N LEU A 118 4.19 -4.45 2.38
CA LEU A 118 3.17 -5.05 1.53
C LEU A 118 1.77 -4.59 1.96
N LEU A 119 1.45 -4.66 3.24
CA LEU A 119 0.19 -4.21 3.81
C LEU A 119 -0.08 -2.74 3.48
N ALA A 120 0.88 -1.84 3.77
CA ALA A 120 0.78 -0.42 3.46
C ALA A 120 0.45 -0.17 1.97
N ARG A 121 1.10 -0.91 1.08
CA ARG A 121 0.86 -0.84 -0.37
C ARG A 121 -0.54 -1.31 -0.76
N ARG A 122 -1.01 -2.42 -0.19
CA ARG A 122 -2.33 -2.99 -0.50
C ARG A 122 -3.46 -2.10 0.01
N ILE A 123 -3.36 -1.57 1.24
CA ILE A 123 -4.29 -0.59 1.77
C ILE A 123 -4.31 0.67 0.90
N GLY A 124 -3.14 1.18 0.51
CA GLY A 124 -3.02 2.34 -0.39
C GLY A 124 -3.73 2.10 -1.72
N ALA A 125 -3.59 0.90 -2.30
CA ALA A 125 -4.25 0.51 -3.54
C ALA A 125 -5.79 0.46 -3.42
N VAL A 126 -6.32 0.04 -2.27
CA VAL A 126 -7.77 0.06 -1.97
C VAL A 126 -8.25 1.51 -1.85
N ARG A 127 -7.56 2.35 -1.06
CA ARG A 127 -7.94 3.77 -0.87
C ARG A 127 -7.94 4.55 -2.17
N ASN A 128 -6.90 4.37 -2.99
CA ASN A 128 -6.80 5.04 -4.28
C ASN A 128 -7.96 4.64 -5.20
N ARG A 129 -8.38 3.36 -5.17
CA ARG A 129 -9.51 2.89 -5.96
C ARG A 129 -10.83 3.52 -5.51
N LEU A 130 -11.11 3.50 -4.20
CA LEU A 130 -12.30 4.13 -3.63
C LEU A 130 -12.36 5.64 -3.93
N ARG A 131 -11.22 6.32 -3.83
CA ARG A 131 -11.11 7.75 -4.18
C ARG A 131 -11.40 7.99 -5.66
N ALA A 132 -10.87 7.16 -6.55
CA ALA A 132 -11.12 7.26 -7.98
C ALA A 132 -12.59 7.04 -8.32
N GLU A 133 -13.27 6.08 -7.67
CA GLU A 133 -14.70 5.85 -7.85
C GLU A 133 -15.55 7.04 -7.40
N ARG A 134 -15.18 7.67 -6.27
CA ARG A 134 -15.82 8.88 -5.77
C ARG A 134 -15.65 10.06 -6.73
N ILE A 135 -14.44 10.32 -7.21
CA ILE A 135 -14.19 11.40 -8.18
C ILE A 135 -14.99 11.13 -9.47
N ALA A 136 -15.01 9.88 -9.94
CA ALA A 136 -15.77 9.50 -11.13
C ALA A 136 -17.28 9.69 -10.95
N SER A 137 -17.83 9.40 -9.76
CA SER A 137 -19.26 9.62 -9.50
C SER A 137 -19.60 11.12 -9.43
N GLU A 138 -18.77 11.92 -8.77
CA GLU A 138 -18.91 13.39 -8.71
C GLU A 138 -18.88 14.00 -10.12
N LEU A 139 -17.94 13.59 -10.98
CA LEU A 139 -17.86 14.05 -12.37
C LEU A 139 -19.09 13.65 -13.22
N ARG A 140 -19.66 12.45 -13.00
CA ARG A 140 -20.89 12.02 -13.70
C ARG A 140 -22.09 12.86 -13.29
N VAL A 141 -22.20 13.20 -12.01
CA VAL A 141 -23.27 14.07 -11.48
C VAL A 141 -23.14 15.47 -12.05
N LEU A 142 -21.92 16.04 -12.05
CA LEU A 142 -21.65 17.36 -12.64
C LEU A 142 -21.95 17.40 -14.15
N LYS A 143 -21.60 16.33 -14.90
CA LYS A 143 -21.94 16.24 -16.33
C LYS A 143 -23.46 16.21 -16.57
N LYS A 144 -24.22 15.55 -15.70
CA LYS A 144 -25.68 15.50 -15.81
C LYS A 144 -26.31 16.88 -15.53
N HIS A 145 -25.85 17.60 -14.50
CA HIS A 145 -26.39 18.92 -14.16
C HIS A 145 -25.85 20.08 -15.03
N GLY A 146 -24.65 19.94 -15.60
CA GLY A 146 -24.10 20.89 -16.57
C GLY A 146 -24.78 20.85 -17.94
N LEU A 147 -25.52 19.79 -18.26
CA LEU A 147 -26.37 19.69 -19.45
C LEU A 147 -27.77 20.30 -19.26
N GLU A 148 -28.21 20.54 -18.01
CA GLU A 148 -29.48 21.22 -17.71
C GLU A 148 -29.36 22.76 -17.67
N THR A 149 -28.14 23.27 -17.55
CA THR A 149 -27.85 24.72 -17.45
C THR A 149 -27.33 25.35 -18.74
N ALA A 150 -27.39 24.64 -19.88
CA ALA A 150 -27.22 25.29 -21.18
C ALA A 150 -28.45 26.18 -21.46
N PRO A 151 -28.33 27.52 -21.44
CA PRO A 151 -29.47 28.37 -21.64
C PRO A 151 -30.00 28.17 -23.06
N ARG A 152 -31.32 27.95 -23.18
CA ARG A 152 -32.10 28.03 -24.42
C ARG A 152 -32.09 29.45 -25.01
N LEU A 153 -30.90 30.00 -25.31
CA LEU A 153 -30.70 31.31 -25.92
C LEU A 153 -30.51 31.22 -27.45
N ALA A 154 -31.26 30.33 -28.10
CA ALA A 154 -31.23 30.19 -29.56
C ALA A 154 -32.61 30.34 -30.24
N SER A 155 -33.62 30.93 -29.57
CA SER A 155 -34.98 31.02 -30.15
C SER A 155 -35.66 32.39 -30.09
N ARG A 156 -34.98 33.50 -29.74
CA ARG A 156 -35.63 34.83 -29.67
C ARG A 156 -34.98 36.00 -30.42
N GLN A 157 -33.91 35.80 -31.18
CA GLN A 157 -33.26 36.89 -31.95
C GLN A 157 -33.65 36.97 -33.44
N ARG A 158 -34.72 36.29 -33.89
CA ARG A 158 -35.15 36.31 -35.31
C ARG A 158 -36.53 36.90 -35.59
N GLN A 159 -37.19 37.56 -34.63
CA GLN A 159 -38.47 38.25 -34.86
C GLN A 159 -38.42 39.79 -34.75
N SER A 160 -37.27 40.40 -34.43
CA SER A 160 -37.18 41.85 -34.27
C SER A 160 -36.74 42.64 -35.53
N ASN A 161 -36.32 41.98 -36.63
CA ASN A 161 -35.70 42.68 -37.78
C ASN A 161 -36.54 42.67 -39.08
N ARG A 162 -37.86 42.65 -39.00
CA ARG A 162 -38.73 42.78 -40.19
C ARG A 162 -39.84 43.83 -40.08
N ARG A 163 -39.66 44.85 -39.23
CA ARG A 163 -40.52 46.05 -39.20
C ARG A 163 -39.67 47.30 -39.09
N SER A 164 -38.89 47.58 -40.12
CA SER A 164 -38.30 48.91 -40.41
C SER A 164 -37.53 48.75 -41.71
N LEU A 165 -38.19 49.06 -42.83
CA LEU A 165 -37.72 49.58 -44.11
C LEU A 165 -38.79 49.28 -45.17
#